data_AF-A0A419W2W0-F1
#
_entry.id   AF-A0A419W2W0-F1
#
_cell.length_a   1.000
_cell.length_b   1.000
_cell.length_c   1.000
_cell.angle_alpha   90.00
_cell.angle_beta   90.00
_cell.angle_gamma   90.00
#
_symmetry.space_group_name_H-M   'P 1'
#
loop_
_entity.id
_entity.type
_entity.pdbx_description
1 polymer ?
#
loop_
_entity_poly.entity_id
_entity_poly.type
_entity_poly.pdbx_seq_one_letter_code
_entity_poly.pdbx_strand_id
1 'polypeptide(L)'
;MKYFLGITDIEQAKLHYRKLAKQLHPDKGGTDVDFQEMQTEYKEFLLNLQQEQEVVTPIRKTTSIEKELINEMSKLAKVLIKKQVPQNYLRLKMQTSESTLKKTLLSQVIDILNEL
;
A
#
# COMPACT_ATOMS: atom_id res chain seq x y z
N MET A 1 -6.31 -14.88 -18.87
CA MET A 1 -4.85 -14.84 -18.68
C MET A 1 -4.17 -15.38 -19.92
N LYS A 2 -4.15 -14.57 -20.99
CA LYS A 2 -3.55 -14.85 -22.29
C LYS A 2 -2.08 -14.38 -22.33
N TYR A 3 -1.73 -13.34 -21.57
CA TYR A 3 -0.40 -12.72 -21.58
C TYR A 3 0.49 -13.04 -20.36
N PHE A 4 -0.10 -13.51 -19.25
CA PHE A 4 0.59 -13.78 -17.98
C PHE A 4 0.57 -15.27 -17.60
N LEU A 5 0.48 -16.17 -18.60
CA LEU A 5 0.51 -17.62 -18.41
C LEU A 5 1.89 -18.07 -17.88
N GLY A 6 1.94 -18.52 -16.62
CA GLY A 6 3.15 -19.07 -15.99
C GLY A 6 3.95 -18.08 -15.13
N ILE A 7 3.45 -16.87 -14.93
CA ILE A 7 4.06 -15.90 -14.02
C ILE A 7 3.42 -16.07 -12.65
N THR A 8 4.24 -16.38 -11.64
CA THR A 8 3.81 -16.53 -10.24
C THR A 8 4.36 -15.44 -9.32
N ASP A 9 5.27 -14.60 -9.84
CA ASP A 9 5.96 -13.57 -9.08
C ASP A 9 5.67 -12.17 -9.63
N ILE A 10 5.47 -11.21 -8.72
CA ILE A 10 5.12 -9.81 -9.01
C ILE A 10 6.25 -9.11 -9.77
N GLU A 11 7.51 -9.40 -9.43
CA GLU A 11 8.64 -8.78 -10.12
C GLU A 11 8.74 -9.26 -11.57
N GLN A 12 8.54 -10.58 -11.78
CA GLN A 12 8.46 -11.17 -13.11
C GLN A 12 7.27 -10.61 -13.91
N ALA A 13 6.11 -10.43 -13.30
CA ALA A 13 4.93 -9.84 -13.93
C ALA A 13 5.19 -8.40 -14.38
N LYS A 14 5.82 -7.59 -13.54
CA LYS A 14 6.16 -6.19 -13.85
C LYS A 14 7.20 -6.08 -14.97
N LEU A 15 8.17 -6.99 -14.99
CA LEU A 15 9.20 -7.03 -16.01
C LEU A 15 8.63 -7.50 -17.37
N HIS A 16 7.74 -8.49 -17.36
CA HIS A 16 6.98 -8.92 -18.53
C HIS A 16 6.03 -7.83 -19.03
N TYR A 17 5.29 -7.16 -18.16
CA TYR A 17 4.44 -6.02 -18.49
C TYR A 17 5.23 -4.92 -19.19
N ARG A 18 6.43 -4.59 -18.70
CA ARG A 18 7.30 -3.59 -19.34
C ARG A 18 7.79 -4.01 -20.73
N LYS A 19 8.01 -5.30 -20.97
CA LYS A 19 8.38 -5.83 -22.30
C LYS A 19 7.19 -5.78 -23.25
N LEU A 20 6.02 -6.25 -22.81
CA LEU A 20 4.78 -6.24 -23.58
C LEU A 20 4.34 -4.81 -23.90
N ALA A 21 4.40 -3.90 -22.94
CA ALA A 21 4.08 -2.48 -23.14
C ALA A 21 4.98 -1.81 -24.20
N LYS A 22 6.24 -2.24 -24.32
CA LYS A 22 7.15 -1.75 -25.37
C LYS A 22 6.90 -2.39 -26.73
N GLN A 23 6.33 -3.59 -26.77
CA GLN A 23 6.03 -4.33 -28.01
C GLN A 23 4.65 -3.98 -28.57
N LEU A 24 3.67 -3.75 -27.69
CA LEU A 24 2.28 -3.40 -28.01
C LEU A 24 2.05 -1.89 -28.01
N HIS A 25 3.10 -1.07 -27.91
CA HIS A 25 2.93 0.38 -27.94
C HIS A 25 2.43 0.81 -29.33
N PRO A 26 1.41 1.68 -29.44
CA PRO A 26 0.86 2.14 -30.72
C PRO A 26 1.92 2.78 -31.61
N ASP A 27 2.89 3.46 -31.01
CA ASP A 27 4.05 4.08 -31.69
C ASP A 27 5.02 3.06 -32.33
N LYS A 28 4.89 1.77 -32.00
CA LYS A 28 5.67 0.66 -32.57
C LYS A 28 4.83 -0.37 -33.34
N GLY A 29 3.58 -0.02 -33.64
CA GLY A 29 2.67 -0.87 -34.43
C GLY A 29 1.75 -1.78 -33.62
N GLY A 30 1.60 -1.54 -32.31
CA GLY A 30 0.58 -2.22 -31.49
C GLY A 30 -0.80 -1.55 -31.58
N THR A 31 -1.85 -2.28 -31.23
CA THR A 31 -3.22 -1.74 -31.17
C THR A 31 -3.53 -1.29 -29.74
N ASP A 32 -4.18 -0.13 -29.56
CA ASP A 32 -4.62 0.35 -28.24
C ASP A 32 -5.50 -0.67 -27.50
N VAL A 33 -6.26 -1.47 -28.26
CA VAL A 33 -7.11 -2.56 -27.74
C VAL A 33 -6.27 -3.64 -27.07
N ASP A 34 -5.20 -4.10 -27.73
CA ASP A 34 -4.31 -5.13 -27.19
C ASP A 34 -3.57 -4.63 -25.93
N PHE A 35 -3.22 -3.34 -25.90
CA PHE A 35 -2.61 -2.72 -24.73
C PHE A 35 -3.60 -2.63 -23.55
N GLN A 36 -4.85 -2.25 -23.82
CA GLN A 36 -5.89 -2.23 -22.80
C GLN A 36 -6.19 -3.63 -22.26
N GLU A 37 -6.34 -4.64 -23.11
CA GLU A 37 -6.55 -6.03 -22.71
C GLU A 37 -5.41 -6.54 -21.83
N MET A 38 -4.16 -6.29 -22.24
CA MET A 38 -2.97 -6.65 -21.47
C MET A 38 -2.92 -5.94 -20.11
N GLN A 39 -3.30 -4.65 -20.06
CA GLN A 39 -3.37 -3.88 -18.81
C GLN A 39 -4.49 -4.38 -17.88
N THR A 40 -5.64 -4.78 -18.42
CA THR A 40 -6.72 -5.38 -17.62
C THR A 40 -6.31 -6.71 -17.04
N GLU A 41 -5.68 -7.60 -17.83
CA GLU A 41 -5.19 -8.88 -17.31
C GLU A 41 -4.12 -8.69 -16.23
N TYR A 42 -3.22 -7.71 -16.39
CA TYR A 42 -2.22 -7.39 -15.37
C TYR A 42 -2.87 -6.90 -14.06
N LYS A 43 -3.91 -6.07 -14.16
CA LYS A 43 -4.67 -5.61 -12.98
C LYS A 43 -5.38 -6.77 -12.28
N GLU A 44 -6.03 -7.65 -13.04
CA GLU A 44 -6.69 -8.84 -12.49
C GLU A 44 -5.68 -9.80 -11.85
N PHE A 45 -4.52 -9.99 -12.46
CA PHE A 45 -3.44 -10.80 -11.89
C PHE A 45 -2.93 -10.22 -10.56
N LEU A 46 -2.74 -8.90 -10.47
CA LEU A 46 -2.41 -8.23 -9.22
C LEU A 46 -3.51 -8.35 -8.16
N LEU A 47 -4.78 -8.25 -8.56
CA LEU A 47 -5.92 -8.43 -7.65
C LEU A 47 -5.98 -9.86 -7.11
N ASN A 48 -5.74 -10.87 -7.95
CA ASN A 48 -5.73 -12.27 -7.54
C ASN A 48 -4.54 -12.59 -6.62
N LEU A 49 -3.35 -12.05 -6.90
CA LEU A 49 -2.18 -12.14 -6.01
C LEU A 49 -2.42 -11.43 -4.67
N GLN A 50 -3.11 -10.29 -4.69
CA GLN A 50 -3.53 -9.60 -3.48
C GLN A 50 -4.54 -10.43 -2.70
N GLN A 51 -5.49 -11.09 -3.35
CA GLN A 51 -6.45 -11.98 -2.69
C GLN A 51 -5.80 -13.23 -2.06
N GLU A 52 -4.76 -13.80 -2.68
CA GLU A 52 -3.98 -14.90 -2.07
C GLU A 52 -3.11 -14.44 -0.90
N GLN A 53 -2.81 -13.14 -0.80
CA GLN A 53 -2.12 -12.53 0.36
C GLN A 53 -3.11 -11.93 1.40
N GLU A 54 -4.37 -11.71 1.03
CA GLU A 54 -5.46 -11.15 1.86
C GLU A 54 -6.19 -12.21 2.71
N VAL A 55 -5.45 -13.02 3.49
CA VAL A 55 -5.98 -13.43 4.81
C VAL A 55 -5.70 -12.34 5.86
N VAL A 56 -4.92 -11.30 5.54
CA VAL A 56 -4.71 -10.18 6.45
C VAL A 56 -4.80 -8.83 5.71
N THR A 57 -5.93 -8.17 5.95
CA THR A 57 -6.23 -6.73 5.84
C THR A 57 -6.48 -6.10 4.45
N PRO A 58 -7.65 -5.43 4.27
CA PRO A 58 -8.07 -4.86 2.99
C PRO A 58 -7.47 -3.46 2.77
N ILE A 59 -6.81 -3.25 1.64
CA ILE A 59 -6.41 -1.90 1.21
C ILE A 59 -7.63 -1.22 0.57
N ARG A 60 -8.35 -0.45 1.38
CA ARG A 60 -9.32 0.55 0.90
C ARG A 60 -8.58 1.58 0.04
N LYS A 61 -9.19 2.00 -1.06
CA LYS A 61 -8.81 3.19 -1.83
C LYS A 61 -8.81 4.39 -0.86
N THR A 62 -7.64 4.76 -0.34
CA THR A 62 -7.55 5.84 0.64
C THR A 62 -7.93 7.16 -0.01
N THR A 63 -8.94 7.84 0.53
CA THR A 63 -9.34 9.18 0.11
C THR A 63 -8.17 10.17 0.27
N SER A 64 -8.16 11.29 -0.47
CA SER A 64 -7.09 12.31 -0.39
C SER A 64 -6.81 12.74 1.07
N ILE A 65 -7.87 12.81 1.88
CA ILE A 65 -7.85 13.16 3.30
C ILE A 65 -7.11 12.10 4.13
N GLU A 66 -7.32 10.81 3.86
CA GLU A 66 -6.62 9.74 4.57
C GLU A 66 -5.11 9.75 4.27
N LYS A 67 -4.71 10.08 3.04
CA LYS A 67 -3.29 10.20 2.69
C LYS A 67 -2.61 11.34 3.43
N GLU A 68 -3.27 12.49 3.53
CA GLU A 68 -2.78 13.62 4.30
C GLU A 68 -2.66 13.27 5.78
N LEU A 69 -3.66 12.60 6.35
CA LEU A 69 -3.64 12.14 7.73
C LEU A 69 -2.47 11.17 8.00
N ILE A 70 -2.26 10.18 7.14
CA ILE A 70 -1.14 9.22 7.26
C ILE A 70 0.21 9.93 7.17
N ASN A 71 0.33 10.93 6.30
CA ASN A 71 1.54 11.73 6.17
C ASN A 71 1.84 12.54 7.45
N GLU A 72 0.82 13.17 8.05
CA GLU A 72 0.97 13.88 9.32
C GLU A 72 1.30 12.92 10.47
N MET A 73 0.70 11.74 10.51
CA MET A 73 1.05 10.71 11.51
C MET A 73 2.49 10.22 11.34
N SER A 74 2.96 10.05 10.10
CA SER A 74 4.34 9.67 9.81
C SER A 74 5.35 10.74 10.24
N LYS A 75 5.02 12.03 10.04
CA LYS A 75 5.84 13.15 10.54
C LYS A 75 5.88 13.15 12.06
N LEU A 76 4.73 12.95 12.72
CA LEU A 76 4.64 12.89 14.18
C LEU A 76 5.50 11.76 14.75
N ALA A 77 5.41 10.54 14.19
CA ALA A 77 6.21 9.40 14.60
C ALA A 77 7.72 9.70 14.53
N LYS A 78 8.18 10.31 13.42
CA LYS A 78 9.58 10.75 13.26
C LYS A 78 10.01 11.76 14.33
N VAL A 79 9.14 12.71 14.70
CA VAL A 79 9.43 13.68 15.76
C VAL A 79 9.52 13.00 17.12
N LEU A 80 8.63 12.05 17.41
CA LEU A 80 8.65 11.29 18.67
C LEU A 80 9.93 10.47 18.82
N ILE A 81 10.39 9.83 17.74
CA ILE A 81 11.69 9.12 17.71
C ILE A 81 12.84 10.11 17.94
N LYS A 82 12.87 11.24 17.21
CA LYS A 82 13.93 12.26 17.36
C LYS A 82 13.99 12.85 18.77
N LYS A 83 12.85 12.96 19.44
CA LYS A 83 12.74 13.45 20.82
C LYS A 83 12.98 12.35 21.86
N GLN A 84 13.34 11.13 21.43
CA GLN A 84 13.54 9.96 22.27
C GLN A 84 12.37 9.72 23.23
N VAL A 85 11.14 9.98 22.75
CA VAL A 85 9.96 9.83 23.59
C VAL A 85 9.80 8.34 23.91
N PRO A 86 9.87 7.93 25.20
CA PRO A 86 9.72 6.54 25.55
C PRO A 86 8.31 6.06 25.18
N GLN A 87 8.20 4.93 24.48
CA GLN A 87 6.88 4.38 24.14
C GLN A 87 6.00 4.14 25.38
N ASN A 88 6.61 3.82 26.53
CA ASN A 88 5.90 3.66 27.79
C ASN A 88 5.20 4.95 28.26
N TYR A 89 5.77 6.12 27.95
CA TYR A 89 5.12 7.41 28.21
C TYR A 89 3.84 7.56 27.36
N LEU A 90 3.89 7.16 26.09
CA LEU A 90 2.72 7.19 25.20
C LEU A 90 1.64 6.21 25.66
N ARG A 91 2.03 4.99 26.06
CA ARG A 91 1.13 3.98 26.63
C ARG A 91 0.44 4.50 27.91
N LEU A 92 1.20 5.10 28.82
CA LEU A 92 0.65 5.68 30.05
C LEU A 92 -0.35 6.80 29.72
N LYS A 93 0.01 7.69 28.79
CA LYS A 93 -0.85 8.81 28.39
C LYS A 93 -2.14 8.37 27.71
N MET A 94 -2.09 7.24 26.98
CA MET A 94 -3.26 6.58 26.40
C MET A 94 -4.18 6.04 27.49
N GLN A 95 -3.63 5.37 28.50
CA GLN A 95 -4.41 4.82 29.61
C GLN A 95 -5.05 5.91 30.48
N THR A 96 -4.36 7.02 30.71
CA THR A 96 -4.86 8.15 31.52
C THR A 96 -5.81 9.09 30.77
N SER A 97 -5.98 8.90 29.45
CA SER A 97 -6.86 9.75 28.66
C SER A 97 -8.31 9.31 28.82
N GLU A 98 -9.25 10.23 29.07
CA GLU A 98 -10.68 9.93 29.08
C GLU A 98 -11.30 9.93 27.66
N SER A 99 -10.64 10.59 26.70
CA SER A 99 -11.14 10.69 25.33
C SER A 99 -10.86 9.42 24.54
N THR A 100 -11.92 8.81 23.99
CA THR A 100 -11.87 7.66 23.09
C THR A 100 -11.06 7.95 21.83
N LEU A 101 -11.26 9.11 21.20
CA LEU A 101 -10.48 9.53 20.02
C LEU A 101 -8.97 9.63 20.31
N LYS A 102 -8.61 10.21 21.46
CA LYS A 102 -7.20 10.30 21.87
C LYS A 102 -6.60 8.91 22.11
N LYS A 103 -7.37 7.97 22.68
CA LYS A 103 -6.92 6.58 22.85
C LYS A 103 -6.63 5.91 21.51
N THR A 104 -7.56 6.01 20.56
CA THR A 104 -7.40 5.44 19.21
C THR A 104 -6.19 6.01 18.49
N LEU A 105 -6.00 7.33 18.52
CA LEU A 105 -4.85 7.99 17.90
C LEU A 105 -3.53 7.56 18.55
N LEU A 106 -3.48 7.53 19.89
CA LEU A 106 -2.27 7.10 20.60
C LEU A 106 -1.93 5.63 20.32
N SER A 107 -2.94 4.74 20.21
CA SER A 107 -2.71 3.35 19.81
C SER A 107 -2.08 3.28 18.41
N GLN A 108 -2.69 3.95 17.42
CA GLN A 108 -2.16 3.95 16.05
C GLN A 108 -0.74 4.50 15.97
N VAL A 109 -0.42 5.57 16.73
CA VAL A 109 0.96 6.08 16.82
C VAL A 109 1.91 5.05 17.43
N ILE A 110 1.49 4.37 18.49
CA ILE A 110 2.30 3.33 19.14
C ILE A 110 2.54 2.16 18.17
N ASP A 111 1.52 1.74 17.42
CA ASP A 111 1.60 0.66 16.45
C ASP A 111 2.61 1.00 15.35
N ILE A 112 2.51 2.20 14.75
CA ILE A 112 3.49 2.70 13.76
C ILE A 112 4.91 2.75 14.34
N LEU A 113 5.07 3.19 15.59
CA LEU A 113 6.38 3.24 16.26
C LEU A 113 6.94 1.86 16.60
N ASN A 114 6.14 0.80 16.62
CA ASN A 114 6.62 -0.57 16.79
C ASN A 114 7.05 -1.21 15.47
N GLU A 115 6.49 -0.74 14.34
CA GLU A 115 6.82 -1.23 12.99
C GLU A 115 8.06 -0.56 12.38
N LEU A 116 8.54 0.54 12.97
CA LEU A 116 9.74 1.29 12.57
C LEU A 116 11.00 0.86 13.34
#